data_AF-A0A6J6TZH0-F1
#
_entry.id   AF-A0A6J6TZH0-F1
#
_cell.length_a   1.000
_cell.length_b   1.000
_cell.length_c   1.000
_cell.angle_alpha   90.00
_cell.angle_beta   90.00
_cell.angle_gamma   90.00
#
_symmetry.space_group_name_H-M   'P 1'
#
loop_
_entity.id
_entity.type
_entity.pdbx_description
1 polymer ?
#
loop_
_entity_poly.entity_id
_entity_poly.type
_entity_poly.pdbx_seq_one_letter_code
_entity_poly.pdbx_strand_id
1 'polypeptide(L)'
;MTEQTRLAWFHCFSGIAGDMALGSLIDAGADIDEVRSLLRRLPVDGWSLDVEPVLRGGIAATNVHVIAPETNVVHRTAAHIIGLVHEARLPDRITQRAVATFNALAEVEGRLHRRPPSQVHFHEVGGIDAIIDVVGTCAALEVLDIDEVHASPVATGRGMVRSAHGLIPNPAPAVMGLLTGVPTYGIDIQVELTTPTGAALLAANAVSYGALPAMRIESSGFGAGDKILDDRPNLTQVVIGTRVASIERGQPVVLLEANVDDATGETLAHAMAALFDAGAHDAWITPILMKKGRPAHTVHALADVGLAAQVEAVLVRETGTLGVRGSMLERWPVERQTNTVDVDGRLVRVKVSPGRVKVEYEDAARVARLVGRPLREVVSLAEESWRRSTGNAPPELTVVPDRPDDPPADRGLHGHGHDHGHGHGHGHGHGHGHGHGHGHDHDHGHDHGHAPAEDPDDDTPA
;
A
#
# COMPACT_ATOMS: atom_id res chain seq x y z
N MET A 1 14.70 16.24 9.97
CA MET A 1 13.28 16.12 9.54
C MET A 1 13.24 14.91 8.63
N THR A 2 12.42 13.90 8.94
CA THR A 2 12.17 12.83 7.98
C THR A 2 11.50 13.48 6.77
N GLU A 3 12.19 13.53 5.63
CA GLU A 3 11.63 14.01 4.37
C GLU A 3 10.34 13.21 4.11
N GLN A 4 9.21 13.92 4.07
CA GLN A 4 7.93 13.31 3.74
C GLN A 4 7.88 13.16 2.22
N THR A 5 7.71 11.94 1.73
CA THR A 5 7.61 11.66 0.30
C THR A 5 6.50 12.49 -0.34
N ARG A 6 6.86 13.33 -1.32
CA ARG A 6 5.91 14.12 -2.12
C ARG A 6 5.42 13.30 -3.31
N LEU A 7 4.11 13.32 -3.50
CA LEU A 7 3.40 12.54 -4.50
C LEU A 7 2.72 13.48 -5.50
N ALA A 8 2.76 13.10 -6.77
CA ALA A 8 1.85 13.63 -7.79
C ALA A 8 0.94 12.49 -8.26
N TRP A 9 -0.38 12.68 -8.23
CA TRP A 9 -1.34 11.73 -8.80
C TRP A 9 -2.06 12.36 -10.00
N PHE A 10 -1.84 11.78 -11.19
CA PHE A 10 -2.50 12.20 -12.42
C PHE A 10 -3.84 11.51 -12.62
N HIS A 11 -4.92 12.28 -12.63
CA HIS A 11 -6.24 11.80 -13.02
C HIS A 11 -6.43 11.94 -14.53
N CYS A 12 -6.25 10.83 -15.25
CA CYS A 12 -6.26 10.77 -16.70
C CYS A 12 -7.68 10.53 -17.24
N PHE A 13 -8.68 11.25 -16.70
CA PHE A 13 -10.11 11.00 -16.97
C PHE A 13 -10.55 11.37 -18.40
N SER A 14 -9.87 12.35 -19.01
CA SER A 14 -10.01 12.70 -20.42
C SER A 14 -8.74 12.38 -21.20
N GLY A 15 -7.97 11.40 -20.72
CA GLY A 15 -6.66 11.03 -21.25
C GLY A 15 -5.53 11.93 -20.75
N ILE A 16 -4.41 11.90 -21.46
CA ILE A 16 -3.20 12.65 -21.17
C ILE A 16 -2.36 12.89 -22.43
N ALA A 17 -1.84 14.11 -22.57
CA ALA A 17 -0.86 14.51 -23.57
C ALA A 17 0.33 15.24 -22.90
N GLY A 18 1.39 15.52 -23.65
CA GLY A 18 2.62 16.11 -23.11
C GLY A 18 2.39 17.52 -22.54
N ASP A 19 1.81 18.38 -23.37
CA ASP A 19 1.27 19.70 -23.03
C ASP A 19 0.28 19.66 -21.85
N MET A 20 -0.65 18.71 -21.82
CA MET A 20 -1.63 18.57 -20.74
C MET A 20 -0.96 18.16 -19.42
N ALA A 21 0.05 17.28 -19.46
CA ALA A 21 0.81 16.91 -18.27
C ALA A 21 1.58 18.12 -17.73
N LEU A 22 2.33 18.82 -18.58
CA LEU A 22 3.07 20.03 -18.22
C LEU A 22 2.14 21.14 -17.70
N GLY A 23 1.06 21.42 -18.41
CA GLY A 23 0.06 22.41 -18.03
C GLY A 23 -0.56 22.12 -16.67
N SER A 24 -0.87 20.85 -16.37
CA SER A 24 -1.44 20.49 -15.07
C SER A 24 -0.48 20.74 -13.90
N LEU A 25 0.83 20.53 -14.10
CA LEU A 25 1.84 20.77 -13.08
C LEU A 25 2.08 22.27 -12.86
N ILE A 26 2.11 23.07 -13.93
CA ILE A 26 2.18 24.53 -13.83
C ILE A 26 0.95 25.07 -13.10
N ASP A 27 -0.24 24.61 -13.47
CA ASP A 27 -1.50 24.99 -12.81
C ASP A 27 -1.53 24.60 -11.33
N ALA A 28 -0.87 23.49 -10.96
CA ALA A 28 -0.75 23.02 -9.59
C ALA A 28 0.33 23.78 -8.77
N GLY A 29 1.08 24.68 -9.40
CA GLY A 29 2.03 25.59 -8.73
C GLY A 29 3.50 25.46 -9.13
N ALA A 30 3.84 24.74 -10.20
CA ALA A 30 5.23 24.75 -10.70
C ALA A 30 5.58 26.14 -11.27
N ASP A 31 6.69 26.73 -10.81
CA ASP A 31 7.15 28.03 -11.30
C ASP A 31 7.56 27.94 -12.77
N ILE A 32 6.80 28.61 -13.64
CA ILE A 32 7.02 28.60 -15.09
C ILE A 32 8.36 29.20 -15.50
N ASP A 33 8.87 30.21 -14.78
CA ASP A 33 10.13 30.84 -15.14
C ASP A 33 11.32 29.94 -14.79
N GLU A 34 11.20 29.15 -13.72
CA GLU A 34 12.17 28.10 -13.39
C GLU A 34 12.14 26.96 -14.43
N VAL A 35 10.95 26.49 -14.81
CA VAL A 35 10.78 25.49 -15.88
C VAL A 35 11.38 25.99 -17.20
N ARG A 36 11.11 27.24 -17.59
CA ARG A 36 11.71 27.87 -18.79
C ARG A 36 13.24 27.97 -18.68
N SER A 37 13.76 28.33 -17.51
CA SER A 37 15.20 28.41 -17.27
C SER A 37 15.88 27.05 -17.49
N LEU A 38 15.27 25.97 -17.00
CA LEU A 38 15.75 24.60 -17.19
C LEU A 38 15.66 24.18 -18.67
N LEU A 39 14.53 24.43 -19.34
CA LEU A 39 14.33 24.11 -20.75
C LEU A 39 15.32 24.82 -21.68
N ARG A 40 15.67 26.09 -21.41
CA ARG A 40 16.66 26.86 -22.19
C ARG A 40 18.07 26.27 -22.16
N ARG A 41 18.35 25.30 -21.29
CA ARG A 41 19.63 24.59 -21.25
C ARG A 41 19.74 23.51 -22.32
N LEU A 42 18.62 23.08 -22.90
CA LEU A 42 18.64 22.15 -24.03
C LEU A 42 19.30 22.83 -25.23
N PRO A 43 20.21 22.15 -25.95
CA PRO A 43 20.85 22.68 -27.15
C PRO A 43 19.92 22.60 -28.37
N VAL A 44 18.71 23.17 -28.24
CA VAL A 44 17.69 23.28 -29.29
C VAL A 44 17.17 24.71 -29.32
N ASP A 45 17.32 25.37 -30.47
CA ASP A 45 16.89 26.74 -30.69
C ASP A 45 15.53 26.80 -31.41
N GLY A 46 14.95 28.01 -31.44
CA GLY A 46 13.79 28.30 -32.26
C GLY A 46 12.45 27.87 -31.64
N TRP A 47 12.37 27.63 -30.34
CA TRP A 47 11.11 27.37 -29.66
C TRP A 47 10.74 28.48 -28.67
N SER A 48 9.45 28.64 -28.43
CA SER A 48 8.91 29.37 -27.27
C SER A 48 7.81 28.54 -26.58
N LEU A 49 7.57 28.85 -25.31
CA LEU A 49 6.58 28.17 -24.49
C LEU A 49 5.54 29.19 -24.03
N ASP A 50 4.39 29.15 -24.69
CA ASP A 50 3.23 29.96 -24.36
C ASP A 50 2.40 29.21 -23.32
N VAL A 51 2.00 29.93 -22.28
CA VAL A 51 1.26 29.38 -21.14
C VAL A 51 0.15 30.35 -20.84
N GLU A 52 -1.09 29.88 -20.96
CA GLU A 52 -2.26 30.73 -20.79
C GLU A 52 -3.34 30.06 -19.92
N PRO A 53 -4.03 30.86 -19.07
CA PRO A 53 -5.20 30.38 -18.37
C PRO A 53 -6.38 30.25 -19.34
N VAL A 54 -7.06 29.10 -19.31
CA VAL A 54 -8.21 28.81 -20.16
C VAL A 54 -9.36 28.21 -19.35
N LEU A 55 -10.55 28.22 -19.94
CA LEU A 55 -11.70 27.47 -19.45
C LEU A 55 -12.00 26.31 -20.40
N ARG A 56 -12.20 25.10 -19.86
CA ARG A 56 -12.69 23.92 -20.59
C ARG A 56 -13.86 23.34 -19.81
N GLY A 57 -15.04 23.28 -20.41
CA GLY A 57 -16.26 22.82 -19.73
C GLY A 57 -16.57 23.59 -18.44
N GLY A 58 -16.18 24.87 -18.35
CA GLY A 58 -16.35 25.71 -17.15
C GLY A 58 -15.29 25.53 -16.07
N ILE A 59 -14.30 24.65 -16.25
CA ILE A 59 -13.20 24.41 -15.32
C ILE A 59 -11.99 25.25 -15.75
N ALA A 60 -11.40 25.98 -14.79
CA ALA A 60 -10.15 26.71 -14.98
C ALA A 60 -8.98 25.73 -15.11
N ALA A 61 -8.13 25.98 -16.10
CA ALA A 61 -6.97 25.15 -16.42
C ALA A 61 -5.88 26.00 -17.06
N THR A 62 -4.69 25.45 -17.16
CA THR A 62 -3.58 26.02 -17.90
C THR A 62 -3.42 25.26 -19.23
N ASN A 63 -3.45 25.99 -20.36
CA ASN A 63 -3.05 25.45 -21.65
C ASN A 63 -1.58 25.83 -21.91
N VAL A 64 -0.83 24.88 -22.43
CA VAL A 64 0.59 25.04 -22.75
C VAL A 64 0.78 24.78 -24.23
N HIS A 65 1.43 25.70 -24.91
CA HIS A 65 1.71 25.61 -26.33
C HIS A 65 3.21 25.78 -26.59
N VAL A 66 3.82 24.75 -27.17
CA VAL A 66 5.18 24.85 -27.69
C VAL A 66 5.13 25.38 -29.11
N ILE A 67 5.59 26.62 -29.30
CA ILE A 67 5.69 27.23 -30.63
C ILE A 67 7.09 26.94 -31.17
N ALA A 68 7.17 26.20 -32.27
CA ALA A 68 8.41 25.93 -32.99
C ALA A 68 8.18 26.03 -34.51
N PRO A 69 9.17 26.47 -35.30
CA PRO A 69 9.02 26.60 -36.76
C PRO A 69 8.78 25.24 -37.42
N GLU A 70 7.85 25.19 -38.37
CA GLU A 70 7.54 24.03 -39.23
C GLU A 70 8.68 23.65 -40.21
N THR A 71 9.93 24.02 -39.91
CA THR A 71 11.06 23.73 -40.78
C THR A 71 11.38 22.24 -40.78
N ASN A 72 10.97 21.56 -41.87
CA ASN A 72 11.30 20.20 -42.30
C ASN A 72 11.50 19.22 -41.16
N VAL A 73 10.47 18.41 -40.83
CA VAL A 73 10.49 17.27 -39.90
C VAL A 73 11.90 16.68 -39.77
N VAL A 74 12.68 17.20 -38.81
CA VAL A 74 14.02 16.70 -38.56
C VAL A 74 13.77 15.41 -37.82
N HIS A 75 13.80 14.28 -38.55
CA HIS A 75 13.67 12.96 -37.98
C HIS A 75 14.87 12.69 -37.06
N ARG A 76 14.74 13.09 -35.81
CA ARG A 76 15.72 12.81 -34.77
C ARG A 76 15.61 11.35 -34.37
N THR A 77 16.76 10.71 -34.24
CA THR A 77 16.81 9.38 -33.65
C THR A 77 16.64 9.48 -32.14
N ALA A 78 16.16 8.42 -31.49
CA ALA A 78 16.10 8.35 -30.03
C ALA A 78 17.47 8.65 -29.40
N ALA A 79 18.56 8.10 -29.96
CA ALA A 79 19.92 8.34 -29.50
C ALA A 79 20.32 9.82 -29.57
N HIS A 80 19.90 10.54 -30.62
CA HIS A 80 20.17 11.97 -30.74
C HIS A 80 19.42 12.77 -29.67
N ILE A 81 18.13 12.50 -29.44
CA ILE A 81 17.33 13.20 -28.41
C ILE A 81 17.91 12.95 -27.01
N ILE A 82 18.24 11.70 -26.68
CA ILE A 82 18.89 11.36 -25.40
C ILE A 82 20.23 12.11 -25.26
N GLY A 83 20.99 12.24 -26.35
CA GLY A 83 22.20 13.07 -26.41
C GLY A 83 21.94 14.54 -26.03
N LEU A 84 20.88 15.16 -26.58
CA LEU A 84 20.50 16.54 -26.26
C LEU A 84 20.17 16.71 -24.76
N VAL A 85 19.46 15.74 -24.17
CA VAL A 85 19.11 15.76 -22.75
C VAL A 85 20.35 15.66 -21.85
N HIS A 86 21.33 14.83 -22.22
CA HIS A 86 22.59 14.74 -21.48
C HIS A 86 23.46 15.99 -21.64
N GLU A 87 23.53 16.57 -22.84
CA GLU A 87 24.31 17.79 -23.11
C GLU A 87 23.79 19.01 -22.36
N ALA A 88 22.48 19.07 -22.09
CA ALA A 88 21.85 20.14 -21.30
C ALA A 88 22.31 20.20 -19.84
N ARG A 89 22.92 19.12 -19.32
CA ARG A 89 23.42 18.98 -17.94
C ARG A 89 22.36 19.26 -16.87
N LEU A 90 21.10 18.98 -17.16
CA LEU A 90 19.96 19.18 -16.26
C LEU A 90 20.19 18.46 -14.91
N PRO A 91 19.52 18.88 -13.83
CA PRO A 91 19.46 18.12 -12.58
C PRO A 91 19.21 16.62 -12.82
N ASP A 92 19.85 15.76 -12.02
CA ASP A 92 19.87 14.31 -12.26
C ASP A 92 18.47 13.70 -12.34
N ARG A 93 17.54 14.11 -11.46
CA ARG A 93 16.13 13.66 -11.48
C ARG A 93 15.44 14.00 -12.81
N ILE A 94 15.68 15.18 -13.36
CA ILE A 94 15.11 15.60 -14.66
C ILE A 94 15.69 14.75 -15.79
N THR A 95 17.02 14.59 -15.85
CA THR A 95 17.68 13.78 -16.87
C THR A 95 17.22 12.33 -16.81
N GLN A 96 17.13 11.73 -15.62
CA GLN A 96 16.67 10.36 -15.43
C GLN A 96 15.24 10.16 -15.95
N ARG A 97 14.31 11.03 -15.55
CA ARG A 97 12.89 10.97 -15.98
C ARG A 97 12.72 11.17 -17.48
N ALA A 98 13.40 12.17 -18.06
CA ALA A 98 13.31 12.45 -19.49
C ALA A 98 13.89 11.31 -20.33
N VAL A 99 15.07 10.79 -19.95
CA VAL A 99 15.70 9.65 -20.64
C VAL A 99 14.85 8.39 -20.52
N ALA A 100 14.26 8.12 -19.34
CA ALA A 100 13.34 6.99 -19.16
C ALA A 100 12.12 7.11 -20.09
N THR A 101 11.53 8.30 -20.19
CA THR A 101 10.41 8.59 -21.10
C THR A 101 10.76 8.33 -22.57
N PHE A 102 11.89 8.86 -23.05
CA PHE A 102 12.33 8.63 -24.43
C PHE A 102 12.73 7.17 -24.71
N ASN A 103 13.30 6.47 -23.73
CA ASN A 103 13.59 5.05 -23.87
C ASN A 103 12.31 4.22 -23.99
N ALA A 104 11.28 4.51 -23.18
CA ALA A 104 9.99 3.83 -23.28
C ALA A 104 9.37 4.01 -24.68
N LEU A 105 9.40 5.23 -25.24
CA LEU A 105 9.01 5.49 -26.62
C LEU A 105 9.85 4.70 -27.62
N ALA A 106 11.18 4.76 -27.51
CA ALA A 106 12.10 4.10 -28.43
C ALA A 106 11.94 2.57 -28.42
N GLU A 107 11.66 1.97 -27.27
CA GLU A 107 11.40 0.53 -27.17
C GLU A 107 10.13 0.11 -27.89
N VAL A 108 9.03 0.84 -27.68
CA VAL A 108 7.75 0.54 -28.31
C VAL A 108 7.83 0.77 -29.82
N GLU A 109 8.34 1.93 -30.24
CA GLU A 109 8.54 2.26 -31.65
C GLU A 109 9.51 1.29 -32.33
N GLY A 110 10.57 0.87 -31.65
CA GLY A 110 11.52 -0.14 -32.13
C GLY A 110 10.84 -1.47 -32.41
N ARG A 111 9.91 -1.91 -31.55
CA ARG A 111 9.11 -3.12 -31.78
C ARG A 111 8.17 -2.95 -32.97
N LEU A 112 7.44 -1.84 -33.05
CA LEU A 112 6.49 -1.56 -34.14
C LEU A 112 7.20 -1.50 -35.51
N HIS A 113 8.40 -0.93 -35.55
CA HIS A 113 9.20 -0.78 -36.77
C HIS A 113 10.22 -1.90 -36.99
N ARG A 114 10.32 -2.89 -36.09
CA ARG A 114 11.32 -3.98 -36.12
C ARG A 114 12.76 -3.46 -36.21
N ARG A 115 13.10 -2.45 -35.40
CA ARG A 115 14.42 -1.85 -35.32
C ARG A 115 14.93 -1.81 -33.87
N PRO A 116 16.25 -1.85 -33.65
CA PRO A 116 16.82 -1.59 -32.32
C PRO A 116 16.39 -0.19 -31.83
N PRO A 117 16.08 0.01 -30.54
CA PRO A 117 15.65 1.30 -29.99
C PRO A 117 16.59 2.46 -30.31
N SER A 118 17.91 2.22 -30.30
CA SER A 118 18.94 3.22 -30.64
C SER A 118 18.90 3.73 -32.09
N GLN A 119 18.25 3.00 -32.99
CA GLN A 119 18.13 3.32 -34.41
C GLN A 119 16.73 3.78 -34.82
N VAL A 120 15.81 3.92 -33.85
CA VAL A 120 14.46 4.42 -34.11
C VAL A 120 14.52 5.89 -34.47
N HIS A 121 13.85 6.25 -35.56
CA HIS A 121 13.52 7.63 -35.88
C HIS A 121 12.12 7.89 -35.39
N PHE A 122 11.95 8.92 -34.56
CA PHE A 122 10.61 9.30 -34.14
C PHE A 122 9.95 10.10 -35.26
N HIS A 123 8.84 9.57 -35.76
CA HIS A 123 8.08 10.20 -36.85
C HIS A 123 7.08 11.24 -36.31
N GLU A 124 6.57 11.03 -35.09
CA GLU A 124 5.52 11.87 -34.47
C GLU A 124 5.97 12.50 -33.15
N VAL A 125 6.92 11.88 -32.43
CA VAL A 125 7.42 12.35 -31.12
C VAL A 125 8.86 12.86 -31.17
N GLY A 126 9.41 13.09 -32.38
CA GLY A 126 10.78 13.57 -32.60
C GLY A 126 10.90 15.08 -32.81
N GLY A 127 9.77 15.77 -32.82
CA GLY A 127 9.65 17.21 -32.97
C GLY A 127 10.16 17.95 -31.73
N ILE A 128 10.35 19.26 -31.89
CA ILE A 128 10.81 20.12 -30.78
C ILE A 128 9.71 20.22 -29.72
N ASP A 129 8.45 20.28 -30.13
CA ASP A 129 7.25 20.19 -29.29
C ASP A 129 7.31 19.00 -28.31
N ALA A 130 7.48 17.78 -28.81
CA ALA A 130 7.55 16.59 -27.96
C ALA A 130 8.76 16.61 -27.01
N ILE A 131 9.90 17.17 -27.44
CA ILE A 131 11.08 17.30 -26.58
C ILE A 131 10.81 18.28 -25.43
N ILE A 132 10.24 19.43 -25.74
CA ILE A 132 9.92 20.47 -24.76
C ILE A 132 8.82 19.99 -23.81
N ASP A 133 7.81 19.27 -24.29
CA ASP A 133 6.75 18.70 -23.45
C ASP A 133 7.31 17.69 -22.44
N VAL A 134 8.12 16.72 -22.90
CA VAL A 134 8.67 15.67 -22.03
C VAL A 134 9.64 16.28 -21.03
N VAL A 135 10.62 17.05 -21.49
CA VAL A 135 11.63 17.64 -20.59
C VAL A 135 10.99 18.69 -19.68
N GLY A 136 10.03 19.45 -20.18
CA GLY A 136 9.28 20.45 -19.43
C GLY A 136 8.45 19.81 -18.33
N THR A 137 7.75 18.71 -18.63
CA THR A 137 7.02 17.93 -17.61
C THR A 137 7.97 17.41 -16.54
N CYS A 138 9.12 16.84 -16.94
CA CYS A 138 10.13 16.35 -15.99
C CYS A 138 10.72 17.47 -15.13
N ALA A 139 10.93 18.67 -15.72
CA ALA A 139 11.37 19.86 -15.00
C ALA A 139 10.30 20.36 -14.03
N ALA A 140 9.03 20.40 -14.43
CA ALA A 140 7.94 20.81 -13.55
C ALA A 140 7.77 19.86 -12.35
N LEU A 141 7.94 18.55 -12.56
CA LEU A 141 7.98 17.57 -11.47
C LEU A 141 9.15 17.83 -10.49
N GLU A 142 10.30 18.29 -10.99
CA GLU A 142 11.45 18.64 -10.15
C GLU A 142 11.24 19.95 -9.38
N VAL A 143 10.72 20.98 -10.04
CA VAL A 143 10.39 22.28 -9.41
C VAL A 143 9.37 22.10 -8.28
N LEU A 144 8.44 21.16 -8.46
CA LEU A 144 7.46 20.79 -7.43
C LEU A 144 8.00 19.79 -6.40
N ASP A 145 9.27 19.40 -6.50
CA ASP A 145 9.94 18.40 -5.67
C ASP A 145 9.14 17.10 -5.51
N ILE A 146 8.59 16.57 -6.61
CA ILE A 146 7.82 15.33 -6.60
C ILE A 146 8.77 14.14 -6.52
N ASP A 147 8.56 13.24 -5.57
CA ASP A 147 9.33 11.99 -5.46
C ASP A 147 8.70 10.87 -6.29
N GLU A 148 7.40 10.64 -6.09
CA GLU A 148 6.67 9.56 -6.73
C GLU A 148 5.51 10.09 -7.57
N VAL A 149 5.38 9.56 -8.78
CA VAL A 149 4.25 9.82 -9.66
C VAL A 149 3.31 8.62 -9.61
N HIS A 150 2.03 8.87 -9.43
CA HIS A 150 0.96 7.88 -9.49
C HIS A 150 -0.05 8.34 -10.56
N ALA A 151 -0.89 7.43 -11.05
CA ALA A 151 -1.94 7.80 -11.98
C ALA A 151 -3.23 7.00 -11.76
N SER A 152 -4.36 7.54 -12.21
CA SER A 152 -5.60 6.78 -12.37
C SER A 152 -5.47 5.74 -13.49
N PRO A 153 -6.45 4.83 -13.66
CA PRO A 153 -6.64 4.19 -14.95
C PRO A 153 -6.69 5.23 -16.08
N VAL A 154 -6.08 4.92 -17.22
CA VAL A 154 -5.87 5.87 -18.31
C VAL A 154 -7.02 5.79 -19.30
N ALA A 155 -7.69 6.91 -19.54
CA ALA A 155 -8.77 6.97 -20.51
C ALA A 155 -8.22 7.08 -21.93
N THR A 156 -8.82 6.35 -22.87
CA THR A 156 -8.46 6.44 -24.30
C THR A 156 -9.70 6.66 -25.16
N GLY A 157 -9.55 7.31 -26.32
CA GLY A 157 -10.64 7.43 -27.28
C GLY A 157 -10.78 6.20 -28.17
N ARG A 158 -11.60 6.32 -29.23
CA ARG A 158 -11.78 5.30 -30.27
C ARG A 158 -11.66 5.89 -31.68
N GLY A 159 -11.68 5.02 -32.69
CA GLY A 159 -11.76 5.43 -34.11
C GLY A 159 -10.41 5.39 -34.82
N MET A 160 -10.13 6.41 -35.63
CA MET A 160 -8.89 6.53 -36.40
C MET A 160 -8.25 7.91 -36.16
N VAL A 161 -6.93 7.97 -36.09
CA VAL A 161 -6.15 9.20 -36.00
C VAL A 161 -5.25 9.33 -37.23
N ARG A 162 -5.07 10.56 -37.72
CA ARG A 162 -4.16 10.85 -38.84
C ARG A 162 -2.76 11.10 -38.29
N SER A 163 -1.79 10.43 -38.87
CA SER A 163 -0.43 10.30 -38.37
C SER A 163 0.56 10.36 -39.56
N ALA A 164 1.87 10.35 -39.29
CA ALA A 164 2.88 10.23 -40.35
C ALA A 164 2.77 8.90 -41.12
N HIS A 165 2.12 7.91 -40.49
CA HIS A 165 1.84 6.58 -41.04
C HIS A 165 0.48 6.51 -41.77
N GLY A 166 -0.18 7.65 -41.99
CA GLY A 166 -1.52 7.73 -42.55
C GLY A 166 -2.61 7.63 -41.47
N LEU A 167 -3.77 7.09 -41.83
CA LEU A 167 -4.85 6.83 -40.87
C LEU A 167 -4.56 5.53 -40.12
N ILE A 168 -4.39 5.64 -38.80
CA ILE A 168 -4.11 4.52 -37.90
C ILE A 168 -5.20 4.41 -36.82
N PRO A 169 -5.36 3.25 -36.16
CA PRO A 169 -6.33 3.10 -35.09
C PRO A 169 -6.12 4.10 -33.95
N ASN A 170 -7.20 4.49 -33.28
CA ASN A 170 -7.19 5.19 -31.99
C ASN A 170 -7.79 4.23 -30.94
N PRO A 171 -7.04 3.83 -29.90
CA PRO A 171 -5.71 4.32 -29.51
C PRO A 171 -4.61 3.94 -30.50
N ALA A 172 -3.64 4.83 -30.70
CA ALA A 172 -2.51 4.58 -31.60
C ALA A 172 -1.72 3.34 -31.17
N PRO A 173 -1.11 2.58 -32.11
CA PRO A 173 -0.32 1.39 -31.77
C PRO A 173 0.81 1.66 -30.74
N ALA A 174 1.42 2.85 -30.79
CA ALA A 174 2.42 3.27 -29.81
C ALA A 174 1.81 3.42 -28.40
N VAL A 175 0.62 4.04 -28.29
CA VAL A 175 -0.12 4.15 -27.02
C VAL A 175 -0.45 2.77 -26.46
N MET A 176 -0.92 1.85 -27.30
CA MET A 176 -1.20 0.46 -26.88
C MET A 176 0.06 -0.26 -26.36
N GLY A 177 1.21 -0.06 -27.01
CA GLY A 177 2.47 -0.62 -26.57
C GLY A 177 2.93 -0.05 -25.22
N LEU A 178 2.85 1.28 -25.05
CA LEU A 178 3.26 1.99 -23.83
C LEU A 178 2.38 1.63 -22.63
N LEU A 179 1.08 1.44 -22.85
CA LEU A 179 0.11 1.13 -21.79
C LEU A 179 -0.04 -0.39 -21.54
N THR A 180 0.87 -1.23 -22.03
CA THR A 180 0.83 -2.67 -21.74
C THR A 180 1.02 -2.92 -20.24
N GLY A 181 0.02 -3.55 -19.59
CA GLY A 181 0.01 -3.78 -18.14
C GLY A 181 -0.53 -2.61 -17.31
N VAL A 182 -0.88 -1.50 -17.95
CA VAL A 182 -1.52 -0.34 -17.30
C VAL A 182 -3.05 -0.50 -17.34
N PRO A 183 -3.77 -0.23 -16.24
CA PRO A 183 -5.23 -0.18 -16.26
C PRO A 183 -5.73 0.92 -17.21
N THR A 184 -6.56 0.57 -18.19
CA THR A 184 -7.11 1.51 -19.18
C THR A 184 -8.61 1.31 -19.34
N TYR A 185 -9.28 2.34 -19.85
CA TYR A 185 -10.68 2.24 -20.26
C TYR A 185 -10.97 3.12 -21.47
N GLY A 186 -11.87 2.65 -22.33
CA GLY A 186 -12.27 3.37 -23.53
C GLY A 186 -13.41 4.34 -23.27
N ILE A 187 -13.31 5.53 -23.83
CA ILE A 187 -14.38 6.51 -23.95
C ILE A 187 -14.93 6.45 -25.38
N ASP A 188 -16.26 6.48 -25.50
CA ASP A 188 -16.93 6.58 -26.79
C ASP A 188 -16.80 8.01 -27.36
N ILE A 189 -15.60 8.34 -27.85
CA ILE A 189 -15.31 9.59 -28.57
C ILE A 189 -14.27 9.38 -29.65
N GLN A 190 -14.46 10.01 -30.81
CA GLN A 190 -13.57 9.91 -31.97
C GLN A 190 -12.41 10.91 -31.90
N VAL A 191 -11.72 10.94 -30.76
CA VAL A 191 -10.61 11.83 -30.48
C VAL A 191 -9.48 11.05 -29.82
N GLU A 192 -8.25 11.30 -30.26
CA GLU A 192 -7.06 10.87 -29.51
C GLU A 192 -7.00 11.65 -28.19
N LEU A 193 -7.44 11.00 -27.11
CA LEU A 193 -7.43 11.55 -25.76
C LEU A 193 -6.09 11.34 -25.05
N THR A 194 -5.45 10.20 -25.32
CA THR A 194 -4.12 9.88 -24.81
C THR A 194 -3.16 9.81 -25.97
N THR A 195 -2.16 10.69 -25.99
CA THR A 195 -1.14 10.72 -27.05
C THR A 195 0.03 9.79 -26.69
N PRO A 196 0.87 9.39 -27.66
CA PRO A 196 2.09 8.63 -27.38
C PRO A 196 2.98 9.31 -26.32
N THR A 197 3.12 10.63 -26.37
CA THR A 197 3.91 11.41 -25.40
C THR A 197 3.34 11.31 -23.99
N GLY A 198 2.04 11.52 -23.82
CA GLY A 198 1.38 11.42 -22.52
C GLY A 198 1.44 10.00 -21.94
N ALA A 199 1.20 8.99 -22.78
CA ALA A 199 1.32 7.58 -22.39
C ALA A 199 2.76 7.23 -21.96
N ALA A 200 3.78 7.74 -22.64
CA ALA A 200 5.17 7.49 -22.31
C ALA A 200 5.60 8.15 -20.99
N LEU A 201 5.12 9.38 -20.73
CA LEU A 201 5.35 10.05 -19.45
C LEU A 201 4.82 9.22 -18.28
N LEU A 202 3.61 8.66 -18.41
CA LEU A 202 3.07 7.76 -17.39
C LEU A 202 3.85 6.45 -17.31
N ALA A 203 4.06 5.77 -18.44
CA ALA A 203 4.73 4.48 -18.49
C ALA A 203 6.14 4.51 -17.88
N ALA A 204 6.87 5.61 -18.06
CA ALA A 204 8.22 5.77 -17.55
C ALA A 204 8.31 6.26 -16.11
N ASN A 205 7.37 7.09 -15.65
CA ASN A 205 7.50 7.81 -14.38
C ASN A 205 6.52 7.36 -13.30
N ALA A 206 5.37 6.77 -13.67
CA ALA A 206 4.37 6.36 -12.69
C ALA A 206 4.78 5.06 -11.97
N VAL A 207 4.82 5.08 -10.64
CA VAL A 207 5.16 3.93 -9.80
C VAL A 207 3.96 3.01 -9.55
N SER A 208 2.73 3.54 -9.63
CA SER A 208 1.52 2.72 -9.57
C SER A 208 0.31 3.39 -10.22
N TYR A 209 -0.67 2.57 -10.57
CA TYR A 209 -1.93 2.97 -11.18
C TYR A 209 -3.11 2.55 -10.30
N GLY A 210 -4.04 3.46 -10.04
CA GLY A 210 -5.21 3.19 -9.20
C GLY A 210 -5.91 4.45 -8.69
N ALA A 211 -6.71 4.29 -7.65
CA ALA A 211 -7.35 5.42 -6.96
C ALA A 211 -6.30 6.38 -6.39
N LEU A 212 -6.72 7.62 -6.11
CA LEU A 212 -5.90 8.62 -5.41
C LEU A 212 -5.32 7.99 -4.13
N PRO A 213 -3.98 7.92 -3.97
CA PRO A 213 -3.36 7.30 -2.81
C PRO A 213 -3.66 8.09 -1.52
N ALA A 214 -3.50 7.45 -0.37
CA ALA A 214 -3.62 8.12 0.92
C ALA A 214 -2.53 9.20 1.06
N MET A 215 -2.94 10.46 1.00
CA MET A 215 -2.04 11.61 1.04
C MET A 215 -2.73 12.82 1.67
N ARG A 216 -1.93 13.74 2.19
CA ARG A 216 -2.37 15.07 2.55
C ARG A 216 -2.25 15.94 1.30
N ILE A 217 -3.39 16.26 0.70
CA ILE A 217 -3.45 17.12 -0.49
C ILE A 217 -2.97 18.53 -0.13
N GLU A 218 -2.13 19.10 -0.98
CA GLU A 218 -1.57 20.45 -0.83
C GLU A 218 -1.98 21.37 -1.98
N SER A 219 -1.98 20.85 -3.20
CA SER A 219 -2.46 21.56 -4.38
C SER A 219 -3.01 20.61 -5.43
N SER A 220 -3.69 21.16 -6.43
CA SER A 220 -4.10 20.44 -7.64
C SER A 220 -4.12 21.41 -8.81
N GLY A 221 -3.94 20.89 -10.02
CA GLY A 221 -3.99 21.69 -11.24
C GLY A 221 -4.56 20.91 -12.42
N PHE A 222 -5.04 21.65 -13.42
CA PHE A 222 -5.57 21.12 -14.66
C PHE A 222 -4.75 21.60 -15.86
N GLY A 223 -4.33 20.65 -16.70
CA GLY A 223 -3.74 20.94 -17.99
C GLY A 223 -4.76 20.73 -19.10
N ALA A 224 -4.91 21.73 -19.96
CA ALA A 224 -5.94 21.74 -20.98
C ALA A 224 -5.43 21.28 -22.34
N GLY A 225 -6.11 20.29 -22.92
CA GLY A 225 -5.88 19.89 -24.30
C GLY A 225 -6.55 20.84 -25.29
N ASP A 226 -6.07 20.78 -26.54
CA ASP A 226 -6.46 21.72 -27.59
C ASP A 226 -7.86 21.48 -28.15
N LYS A 227 -8.27 20.21 -28.18
CA LYS A 227 -9.59 19.86 -28.71
C LYS A 227 -10.68 20.26 -27.73
N ILE A 228 -11.72 20.90 -28.24
CA ILE A 228 -12.97 21.15 -27.52
C ILE A 228 -13.84 19.91 -27.69
N LEU A 229 -14.36 19.38 -26.59
CA LEU A 229 -15.24 18.21 -26.56
C LEU A 229 -16.60 18.65 -26.01
N ASP A 230 -17.68 18.14 -26.60
CA ASP A 230 -19.04 18.62 -26.31
C ASP A 230 -19.58 18.10 -24.96
N ASP A 231 -19.20 16.88 -24.57
CA ASP A 231 -19.77 16.17 -23.43
C ASP A 231 -18.89 16.19 -22.17
N ARG A 232 -17.66 16.69 -22.28
CA ARG A 232 -16.66 16.67 -21.19
C ARG A 232 -15.58 17.74 -21.37
N PRO A 233 -14.92 18.18 -20.29
CA PRO A 233 -13.74 19.01 -20.41
C PRO A 233 -12.53 18.17 -20.85
N ASN A 234 -11.81 18.62 -21.88
CA ASN A 234 -10.56 18.00 -22.33
C ASN A 234 -9.39 18.40 -21.42
N LEU A 235 -9.30 17.78 -20.25
CA LEU A 235 -8.31 18.13 -19.22
C LEU A 235 -7.64 16.88 -18.65
N THR A 236 -6.39 17.05 -18.21
CA THR A 236 -5.70 16.14 -17.28
C THR A 236 -5.57 16.87 -15.95
N GLN A 237 -5.99 16.24 -14.85
CA GLN A 237 -5.79 16.79 -13.51
C GLN A 237 -4.54 16.17 -12.88
N VAL A 238 -3.79 16.96 -12.12
CA VAL A 238 -2.80 16.45 -11.16
C VAL A 238 -3.18 16.88 -9.76
N VAL A 239 -3.00 15.99 -8.79
CA VAL A 239 -3.15 16.27 -7.35
C VAL A 239 -1.79 16.07 -6.69
N ILE A 240 -1.33 17.07 -5.94
CA ILE A 240 -0.02 17.08 -5.30
C ILE A 240 -0.20 17.09 -3.78
N GLY A 241 0.70 16.40 -3.09
CA GLY A 241 0.70 16.39 -1.63
C GLY A 241 1.69 15.39 -1.06
N THR A 242 1.62 15.21 0.25
CA THR A 242 2.57 14.39 1.01
C THR A 242 1.96 13.06 1.43
N ARG A 243 2.73 11.98 1.32
CA ARG A 243 2.28 10.63 1.72
C ARG A 243 1.82 10.63 3.17
N VAL A 244 0.62 10.11 3.41
CA VAL A 244 0.18 9.76 4.76
C VAL A 244 0.62 8.32 4.99
N ALA A 245 1.24 8.03 6.14
CA ALA A 245 1.55 6.65 6.51
C ALA A 245 0.26 5.83 6.53
N SER A 246 0.08 4.97 5.53
CA SER A 246 -0.96 3.96 5.55
C SER A 246 -0.50 2.85 6.48
N ILE A 247 -1.37 2.41 7.39
CA ILE A 247 -1.21 1.08 8.00
C ILE A 247 -1.28 0.10 6.82
N GLU A 248 -0.20 -0.62 6.55
CA GLU A 248 -0.20 -1.69 5.53
C GLU A 248 -1.40 -2.60 5.81
N ARG A 249 -2.15 -3.01 4.79
CA ARG A 249 -3.22 -3.98 5.01
C ARG A 249 -2.62 -5.29 5.51
N GLY A 250 -3.22 -5.86 6.54
CA GLY A 250 -2.78 -7.15 7.06
C GLY A 250 -3.14 -8.27 6.10
N GLN A 251 -2.50 -9.43 6.27
CA GLN A 251 -2.87 -10.65 5.58
C GLN A 251 -4.34 -11.02 5.92
N PRO A 252 -5.21 -11.26 4.94
CA PRO A 252 -6.60 -11.63 5.19
C PRO A 252 -6.69 -13.03 5.82
N VAL A 253 -7.53 -13.15 6.84
CA VAL A 253 -7.84 -14.40 7.55
C VAL A 253 -9.33 -14.44 7.92
N VAL A 254 -9.86 -15.64 8.16
CA VAL A 254 -11.23 -15.82 8.65
C VAL A 254 -11.20 -16.27 10.11
N LEU A 255 -12.04 -15.65 10.93
CA LEU A 255 -12.38 -16.14 12.27
C LEU A 255 -13.71 -16.89 12.20
N LEU A 256 -13.67 -18.19 12.47
CA LEU A 256 -14.82 -19.07 12.54
C LEU A 256 -15.17 -19.33 14.00
N GLU A 257 -16.46 -19.27 14.33
CA GLU A 257 -16.93 -19.44 15.71
C GLU A 257 -18.20 -20.30 15.80
N ALA A 258 -18.27 -21.14 16.82
CA ALA A 258 -19.45 -21.93 17.15
C ALA A 258 -19.72 -21.87 18.66
N ASN A 259 -20.99 -21.66 19.04
CA ASN A 259 -21.40 -21.76 20.44
C ASN A 259 -21.94 -23.17 20.69
N VAL A 260 -21.49 -23.82 21.76
CA VAL A 260 -21.88 -25.18 22.13
C VAL A 260 -22.20 -25.26 23.62
N ASP A 261 -23.39 -25.77 23.95
CA ASP A 261 -23.89 -25.93 25.32
C ASP A 261 -24.05 -27.40 25.76
N ASP A 262 -23.72 -28.33 24.87
CA ASP A 262 -23.81 -29.79 25.04
C ASP A 262 -22.47 -30.52 24.87
N ALA A 263 -21.41 -29.82 24.48
CA ALA A 263 -20.06 -30.38 24.34
C ALA A 263 -19.35 -30.52 25.70
N THR A 264 -18.77 -31.69 25.96
CA THR A 264 -17.96 -31.92 27.16
C THR A 264 -16.57 -31.30 27.00
N GLY A 265 -15.86 -31.11 28.12
CA GLY A 265 -14.46 -30.64 28.08
C GLY A 265 -13.54 -31.56 27.27
N GLU A 266 -13.79 -32.87 27.26
CA GLU A 266 -13.03 -33.83 26.45
C GLU A 266 -13.28 -33.62 24.94
N THR A 267 -14.54 -33.44 24.55
CA THR A 267 -14.92 -33.10 23.17
C THR A 267 -14.28 -31.79 22.72
N LEU A 268 -14.32 -30.77 23.58
CA LEU A 268 -13.73 -29.46 23.30
C LEU A 268 -12.22 -29.52 23.12
N ALA A 269 -11.52 -30.29 23.97
CA ALA A 269 -10.08 -30.50 23.85
C ALA A 269 -9.72 -31.26 22.56
N HIS A 270 -10.52 -32.27 22.20
CA HIS A 270 -10.35 -32.99 20.93
C HIS A 270 -10.56 -32.09 19.72
N ALA A 271 -11.63 -31.28 19.72
CA ALA A 271 -11.94 -30.35 18.64
C ALA A 271 -10.81 -29.32 18.44
N MET A 272 -10.22 -28.79 19.51
CA MET A 272 -9.06 -27.89 19.40
C MET A 272 -7.89 -28.54 18.66
N ALA A 273 -7.51 -29.77 19.01
CA ALA A 273 -6.42 -30.48 18.35
C ALA A 273 -6.73 -30.71 16.86
N ALA A 274 -7.95 -31.15 16.55
CA ALA A 274 -8.39 -31.39 15.18
C ALA A 274 -8.40 -30.10 14.33
N LEU A 275 -8.71 -28.94 14.92
CA LEU A 275 -8.67 -27.64 14.22
C LEU A 275 -7.23 -27.26 13.84
N PHE A 276 -6.26 -27.50 14.72
CA PHE A 276 -4.84 -27.30 14.39
C PHE A 276 -4.37 -28.25 13.28
N ASP A 277 -4.76 -29.52 13.34
CA ASP A 277 -4.45 -30.50 12.29
C ASP A 277 -5.09 -30.12 10.94
N ALA A 278 -6.22 -29.43 10.96
CA ALA A 278 -6.90 -28.89 9.78
C ALA A 278 -6.26 -27.61 9.22
N GLY A 279 -5.22 -27.06 9.87
CA GLY A 279 -4.49 -25.89 9.41
C GLY A 279 -4.98 -24.56 9.98
N ALA A 280 -5.74 -24.56 11.08
CA ALA A 280 -6.02 -23.33 11.81
C ALA A 280 -4.72 -22.69 12.33
N HIS A 281 -4.57 -21.38 12.14
CA HIS A 281 -3.47 -20.60 12.71
C HIS A 281 -3.54 -20.53 14.23
N ASP A 282 -4.77 -20.47 14.75
CA ASP A 282 -5.05 -20.48 16.18
C ASP A 282 -6.45 -21.08 16.45
N ALA A 283 -6.63 -21.66 17.63
CA ALA A 283 -7.91 -22.16 18.10
C ALA A 283 -8.00 -22.03 19.63
N TRP A 284 -9.11 -21.48 20.12
CA TRP A 284 -9.31 -21.27 21.56
C TRP A 284 -10.78 -21.40 21.95
N ILE A 285 -11.03 -21.46 23.26
CA ILE A 285 -12.35 -21.65 23.84
C ILE A 285 -12.64 -20.52 24.83
N THR A 286 -13.80 -19.89 24.68
CA THR A 286 -14.30 -18.85 25.59
C THR A 286 -15.53 -19.37 26.34
N PRO A 287 -15.57 -19.38 27.68
CA PRO A 287 -16.77 -19.75 28.42
C PRO A 287 -17.83 -18.65 28.28
N ILE A 288 -19.08 -19.05 28.05
CA ILE A 288 -20.22 -18.16 27.88
C ILE A 288 -21.43 -18.68 28.65
N LEU A 289 -22.45 -17.83 28.83
CA LEU A 289 -23.75 -18.22 29.33
C LEU A 289 -24.78 -18.09 28.20
N MET A 290 -25.54 -19.15 27.96
CA MET A 290 -26.59 -19.19 26.93
C MET A 290 -28.00 -19.16 27.53
N LYS A 291 -29.01 -19.09 26.65
CA LYS A 291 -30.44 -19.10 27.03
C LYS A 291 -30.74 -20.23 28.02
N LYS A 292 -31.75 -20.03 28.88
CA LYS A 292 -32.11 -20.96 29.96
C LYS A 292 -31.00 -21.15 31.00
N GLY A 293 -30.07 -20.20 31.12
CA GLY A 293 -29.00 -20.21 32.12
C GLY A 293 -27.98 -21.32 31.92
N ARG A 294 -27.82 -21.81 30.69
CA ARG A 294 -26.92 -22.93 30.38
C ARG A 294 -25.47 -22.43 30.29
N PRO A 295 -24.55 -22.95 31.12
CA PRO A 295 -23.12 -22.79 30.88
C PRO A 295 -22.76 -23.41 29.54
N ALA A 296 -21.99 -22.69 28.74
CA ALA A 296 -21.64 -23.08 27.38
C ALA A 296 -20.26 -22.54 27.02
N HIS A 297 -19.79 -22.87 25.82
CA HIS A 297 -18.51 -22.40 25.31
C HIS A 297 -18.65 -21.89 23.87
N THR A 298 -17.88 -20.86 23.52
CA THR A 298 -17.60 -20.51 22.13
C THR A 298 -16.28 -21.13 21.74
N VAL A 299 -16.28 -21.96 20.71
CA VAL A 299 -15.06 -22.48 20.07
C VAL A 299 -14.72 -21.55 18.91
N HIS A 300 -13.49 -21.04 18.91
CA HIS A 300 -12.98 -20.11 17.91
C HIS A 300 -11.86 -20.78 17.11
N ALA A 301 -11.82 -20.54 15.80
CA ALA A 301 -10.74 -20.97 14.92
C ALA A 301 -10.37 -19.85 13.95
N LEU A 302 -9.10 -19.46 13.93
CA LEU A 302 -8.56 -18.47 12.99
C LEU A 302 -7.81 -19.19 11.87
N ALA A 303 -8.17 -18.96 10.60
CA ALA A 303 -7.61 -19.70 9.47
C ALA A 303 -7.36 -18.81 8.25
N ASP A 304 -6.52 -19.29 7.32
CA ASP A 304 -6.43 -18.68 5.99
C ASP A 304 -7.77 -18.80 5.26
N VAL A 305 -8.11 -17.79 4.44
CA VAL A 305 -9.36 -17.77 3.67
C VAL A 305 -9.51 -19.03 2.80
N GLY A 306 -8.41 -19.54 2.24
CA GLY A 306 -8.42 -20.77 1.43
C GLY A 306 -8.68 -22.05 2.21
N LEU A 307 -8.48 -22.05 3.53
CA LEU A 307 -8.72 -23.20 4.43
C LEU A 307 -10.05 -23.09 5.19
N ALA A 308 -10.80 -22.00 4.99
CA ALA A 308 -12.03 -21.70 5.72
C ALA A 308 -13.02 -22.88 5.74
N ALA A 309 -13.36 -23.43 4.57
CA ALA A 309 -14.32 -24.52 4.44
C ALA A 309 -13.86 -25.82 5.12
N GLN A 310 -12.55 -26.09 5.09
CA GLN A 310 -11.98 -27.27 5.75
C GLN A 310 -12.08 -27.13 7.28
N VAL A 311 -11.69 -25.98 7.81
CA VAL A 311 -11.72 -25.70 9.25
C VAL A 311 -13.16 -25.64 9.77
N GLU A 312 -14.08 -25.06 9.00
CA GLU A 312 -15.52 -25.08 9.28
C GLU A 312 -16.05 -26.51 9.40
N ALA A 313 -15.73 -27.39 8.44
CA ALA A 313 -16.19 -28.76 8.44
C ALA A 313 -15.70 -29.55 9.68
N VAL A 314 -14.47 -29.30 10.13
CA VAL A 314 -13.94 -29.87 11.37
C VAL A 314 -14.70 -29.33 12.58
N LEU A 315 -14.93 -28.01 12.65
CA LEU A 315 -15.66 -27.39 13.75
C LEU A 315 -17.07 -27.99 13.89
N VAL A 316 -17.79 -28.17 12.78
CA VAL A 316 -19.11 -28.81 12.75
C VAL A 316 -19.04 -30.27 13.22
N ARG A 317 -18.14 -31.06 12.62
CA ARG A 317 -18.04 -32.50 12.90
C ARG A 317 -17.65 -32.80 14.34
N GLU A 318 -16.63 -32.13 14.87
CA GLU A 318 -16.06 -32.46 16.18
C GLU A 318 -16.86 -31.89 17.34
N THR A 319 -17.58 -30.77 17.13
CA THR A 319 -18.38 -30.14 18.19
C THR A 319 -19.85 -30.52 18.15
N GLY A 320 -20.35 -31.05 17.03
CA GLY A 320 -21.76 -31.36 16.83
C GLY A 320 -22.65 -30.13 16.62
N THR A 321 -22.06 -28.93 16.48
CA THR A 321 -22.83 -27.71 16.24
C THR A 321 -23.60 -27.77 14.92
N LEU A 322 -24.76 -27.10 14.89
CA LEU A 322 -25.60 -27.01 13.68
C LEU A 322 -25.25 -25.81 12.79
N GLY A 323 -24.29 -24.97 13.20
CA GLY A 323 -23.89 -23.82 12.41
C GLY A 323 -22.66 -23.10 12.94
N VAL A 324 -21.92 -22.48 12.02
CA VAL A 324 -20.71 -21.71 12.27
C VAL A 324 -20.92 -20.29 11.75
N ARG A 325 -20.43 -19.29 12.48
CA ARG A 325 -20.38 -17.90 12.00
C ARG A 325 -18.94 -17.54 11.64
N GLY A 326 -18.76 -16.72 10.61
CA GLY A 326 -17.46 -16.30 10.12
C GLY A 326 -17.33 -14.77 10.07
N SER A 327 -16.15 -14.25 10.40
CA SER A 327 -15.78 -12.84 10.21
C SER A 327 -14.45 -12.74 9.47
N MET A 328 -14.37 -11.84 8.47
CA MET A 328 -13.12 -11.54 7.78
C MET A 328 -12.30 -10.57 8.63
N LEU A 329 -11.03 -10.91 8.87
CA LEU A 329 -10.09 -10.11 9.64
C LEU A 329 -8.78 -9.92 8.87
N GLU A 330 -7.99 -8.95 9.28
CA GLU A 330 -6.62 -8.76 8.82
C GLU A 330 -5.64 -9.11 9.96
N ARG A 331 -4.52 -9.77 9.63
CA ARG A 331 -3.43 -10.06 10.57
C ARG A 331 -2.09 -9.51 10.07
N TRP A 332 -1.22 -9.11 10.99
CA TRP A 332 0.15 -8.68 10.68
C TRP A 332 1.15 -9.68 11.29
N PRO A 333 1.44 -10.79 10.60
CA PRO A 333 2.35 -11.79 11.12
C PRO A 333 3.79 -11.26 11.03
N VAL A 334 4.54 -11.38 12.11
CA VAL A 334 5.99 -11.13 12.07
C VAL A 334 6.67 -12.35 11.46
N GLU A 335 7.54 -12.11 10.48
CA GLU A 335 8.36 -13.16 9.90
C GLU A 335 9.19 -13.82 11.00
N ARG A 336 9.14 -15.16 11.03
CA ARG A 336 9.87 -15.97 11.99
C ARG A 336 10.58 -17.10 11.29
N GLN A 337 11.80 -17.36 11.69
CA GLN A 337 12.55 -18.53 11.28
C GLN A 337 12.49 -19.58 12.39
N THR A 338 12.42 -20.85 11.99
CA THR A 338 12.55 -21.96 12.95
C THR A 338 13.97 -22.47 12.85
N ASN A 339 14.70 -22.37 13.96
CA ASN A 339 16.06 -22.85 14.09
C ASN A 339 16.12 -23.91 15.19
N THR A 340 17.25 -24.57 15.31
CA THR A 340 17.49 -25.59 16.34
C THR A 340 18.74 -25.23 17.11
N VAL A 341 18.67 -25.33 18.43
CA VAL A 341 19.79 -25.14 19.35
C VAL A 341 20.05 -26.39 20.15
N ASP A 342 21.29 -26.56 20.59
CA ASP A 342 21.66 -27.62 21.52
C ASP A 342 21.50 -27.13 22.97
N VAL A 343 20.84 -27.95 23.78
CA VAL A 343 20.78 -27.86 25.24
C VAL A 343 21.16 -29.23 25.81
N ASP A 344 22.31 -29.31 26.48
CA ASP A 344 22.84 -30.52 27.09
C ASP A 344 22.91 -31.73 26.11
N GLY A 345 23.35 -31.49 24.88
CA GLY A 345 23.45 -32.53 23.83
C GLY A 345 22.11 -32.91 23.20
N ARG A 346 21.06 -32.12 23.43
CA ARG A 346 19.71 -32.35 22.90
C ARG A 346 19.25 -31.16 22.07
N LEU A 347 18.70 -31.47 20.91
CA LEU A 347 18.13 -30.50 20.01
C LEU A 347 16.79 -29.97 20.53
N VAL A 348 16.68 -28.64 20.58
CA VAL A 348 15.48 -27.88 20.92
C VAL A 348 15.22 -26.85 19.82
N ARG A 349 14.01 -26.85 19.25
CA ARG A 349 13.63 -25.82 18.27
C ARG A 349 13.37 -24.48 18.95
N VAL A 350 13.77 -23.41 18.26
CA VAL A 350 13.50 -22.02 18.63
C VAL A 350 12.87 -21.29 17.43
N LYS A 351 11.84 -20.50 17.69
CA LYS A 351 11.21 -19.58 16.74
C LYS A 351 11.82 -18.20 16.94
N VAL A 352 12.43 -17.65 15.91
CA VAL A 352 13.22 -16.43 15.97
C VAL A 352 12.57 -15.37 15.10
N SER A 353 12.27 -14.22 15.69
CA SER A 353 11.79 -13.01 15.00
C SER A 353 12.72 -11.83 15.35
N PRO A 354 12.65 -10.68 14.65
CA PRO A 354 13.46 -9.52 14.99
C PRO A 354 13.33 -9.16 16.48
N GLY A 355 14.45 -9.22 17.21
CA GLY A 355 14.52 -8.89 18.64
C GLY A 355 13.91 -9.91 19.61
N ARG A 356 13.42 -11.08 19.16
CA ARG A 356 12.80 -12.07 20.06
C ARG A 356 13.11 -13.50 19.65
N VAL A 357 13.38 -14.33 20.66
CA VAL A 357 13.52 -15.79 20.55
C VAL A 357 12.42 -16.41 21.39
N LYS A 358 11.73 -17.41 20.86
CA LYS A 358 10.73 -18.20 21.59
C LYS A 358 11.05 -19.67 21.44
N VAL A 359 11.36 -20.34 22.54
CA VAL A 359 11.65 -21.77 22.57
C VAL A 359 10.37 -22.56 22.31
N GLU A 360 10.48 -23.65 21.54
CA GLU A 360 9.33 -24.52 21.34
C GLU A 360 9.06 -25.36 22.58
N TYR A 361 7.85 -25.20 23.13
CA TYR A 361 7.47 -25.76 24.42
C TYR A 361 7.59 -27.28 24.47
N GLU A 362 7.11 -27.99 23.44
CA GLU A 362 7.13 -29.45 23.43
C GLU A 362 8.55 -30.01 23.43
N ASP A 363 9.45 -29.38 22.67
CA ASP A 363 10.87 -29.75 22.64
C ASP A 363 11.52 -29.49 23.99
N ALA A 364 11.29 -28.31 24.58
CA ALA A 364 11.82 -27.94 25.88
C ALA A 364 11.29 -28.86 27.00
N ALA A 365 9.99 -29.21 26.97
CA ALA A 365 9.38 -30.12 27.93
C ALA A 365 9.90 -31.56 27.78
N ARG A 366 10.11 -32.02 26.55
CA ARG A 366 10.75 -33.31 26.26
C ARG A 366 12.18 -33.35 26.78
N VAL A 367 12.98 -32.31 26.49
CA VAL A 367 14.37 -32.23 26.94
C VAL A 367 14.44 -32.13 28.45
N ALA A 368 13.64 -31.29 29.10
CA ALA A 368 13.54 -31.17 30.55
C ALA A 368 13.35 -32.52 31.25
N ARG A 369 12.44 -33.37 30.74
CA ARG A 369 12.24 -34.73 31.24
C ARG A 369 13.46 -35.63 31.05
N LEU A 370 14.15 -35.53 29.91
CA LEU A 370 15.30 -36.38 29.58
C LEU A 370 16.56 -36.01 30.37
N VAL A 371 16.77 -34.72 30.64
CA VAL A 371 17.98 -34.23 31.34
C VAL A 371 17.76 -34.02 32.83
N GLY A 372 16.52 -34.15 33.32
CA GLY A 372 16.20 -33.98 34.74
C GLY A 372 16.24 -32.53 35.23
N ARG A 373 16.07 -31.54 34.34
CA ARG A 373 16.09 -30.10 34.67
C ARG A 373 14.69 -29.49 34.64
N PRO A 374 14.42 -28.44 35.41
CA PRO A 374 13.18 -27.68 35.30
C PRO A 374 12.99 -27.11 33.89
N LEU A 375 11.76 -27.15 33.37
CA LEU A 375 11.42 -26.60 32.05
C LEU A 375 11.92 -25.16 31.86
N ARG A 376 11.77 -24.31 32.89
CA ARG A 376 12.21 -22.91 32.84
C ARG A 376 13.71 -22.79 32.51
N GLU A 377 14.50 -23.72 33.02
CA GLU A 377 15.95 -23.70 32.87
C GLU A 377 16.35 -24.15 31.46
N VAL A 378 15.70 -25.20 30.94
CA VAL A 378 15.87 -25.65 29.55
C VAL A 378 15.49 -24.54 28.56
N VAL A 379 14.41 -23.80 28.83
CA VAL A 379 14.01 -22.64 28.03
C VAL A 379 15.09 -21.55 28.06
N SER A 380 15.59 -21.15 29.24
CA SER A 380 16.65 -20.14 29.37
C SER A 380 17.90 -20.52 28.58
N LEU A 381 18.34 -21.78 28.71
CA LEU A 381 19.53 -22.29 28.04
C LEU A 381 19.38 -22.34 26.53
N ALA A 382 18.19 -22.70 26.02
CA ALA A 382 17.92 -22.68 24.59
C ALA A 382 17.99 -21.24 24.03
N GLU A 383 17.41 -20.26 24.73
CA GLU A 383 17.48 -18.85 24.34
C GLU A 383 18.90 -18.29 24.39
N GLU A 384 19.68 -18.64 25.41
CA GLU A 384 21.09 -18.26 25.54
C GLU A 384 21.97 -18.94 24.48
N SER A 385 21.72 -20.21 24.17
CA SER A 385 22.42 -20.97 23.14
C SER A 385 22.22 -20.31 21.76
N TRP A 386 20.99 -19.89 21.45
CA TRP A 386 20.69 -19.12 20.23
C TRP A 386 21.39 -17.75 20.18
N ARG A 387 21.36 -16.99 21.29
CA ARG A 387 22.01 -15.68 21.37
C ARG A 387 23.52 -15.79 21.15
N ARG A 388 24.15 -16.83 21.70
CA ARG A 388 25.58 -17.13 21.51
C ARG A 388 25.90 -17.51 20.06
N SER A 389 25.06 -18.32 19.41
CA SER A 389 25.31 -18.75 18.02
C SER A 389 25.14 -17.63 16.98
N THR A 390 24.44 -16.54 17.32
CA THR A 390 24.20 -15.40 16.43
C THR A 390 25.13 -14.20 16.68
N GLY A 391 26.11 -14.33 17.58
CA GLY A 391 27.05 -13.25 17.92
C GLY A 391 26.43 -12.11 18.74
N ASN A 392 25.21 -12.30 19.25
CA ASN A 392 24.46 -11.30 20.02
C ASN A 392 24.53 -11.63 21.53
N ALA A 393 25.73 -11.92 22.01
CA ALA A 393 25.98 -12.14 23.43
C ALA A 393 25.83 -10.80 24.18
N PRO A 394 25.14 -10.75 25.34
CA PRO A 394 25.27 -9.61 26.22
C PRO A 394 26.77 -9.45 26.58
N PRO A 395 27.29 -8.21 26.71
CA PRO A 395 28.69 -7.99 27.00
C PRO A 395 29.07 -8.77 28.25
N GLU A 396 30.16 -9.54 28.18
CA GLU A 396 30.77 -10.13 29.36
C GLU A 396 31.02 -9.00 30.36
N LEU A 397 30.43 -9.11 31.55
CA LEU A 397 30.90 -8.38 32.71
C LEU A 397 32.35 -8.83 32.93
N THR A 398 33.27 -8.03 32.40
CA THR A 398 34.69 -8.14 32.69
C THR A 398 34.81 -7.93 34.19
N VAL A 399 35.06 -9.03 34.90
CA VAL A 399 35.58 -8.96 36.27
C VAL A 399 36.94 -8.27 36.14
N VAL A 400 36.97 -6.99 36.47
CA VAL A 400 38.21 -6.24 36.60
C VAL A 400 39.00 -6.92 37.72
N PRO A 401 40.21 -7.45 37.47
CA PRO A 401 41.02 -7.98 38.55
C PRO A 401 41.38 -6.82 39.48
N ASP A 402 41.27 -7.05 40.79
CA ASP A 402 41.69 -6.09 41.82
C ASP A 402 43.10 -5.59 41.50
N ARG A 403 43.26 -4.26 41.45
CA ARG A 403 44.57 -3.63 41.26
C ARG A 403 45.42 -3.95 42.50
N PRO A 404 46.66 -4.44 42.32
CA PRO A 404 47.60 -4.53 43.42
C PRO A 404 48.15 -3.12 43.64
N ASP A 405 47.56 -2.35 44.54
CA ASP A 405 48.19 -1.23 45.27
C ASP A 405 47.14 -0.42 46.08
N ASP A 406 46.39 -1.09 46.95
CA ASP A 406 45.74 -0.41 48.08
C ASP A 406 46.50 -0.75 49.38
N PRO A 407 46.94 0.25 50.17
CA PRO A 407 47.64 0.02 51.42
C PRO A 407 46.68 -0.55 52.49
N PRO A 408 47.19 -1.31 53.47
CA PRO A 408 46.34 -2.08 54.37
C PRO A 408 45.59 -1.15 55.33
N ALA A 409 44.26 -1.15 55.25
CA ALA A 409 43.42 -0.53 56.26
C ALA A 409 43.43 -1.37 57.55
N ASP A 410 43.68 -0.66 58.63
CA ASP A 410 43.93 -1.10 59.99
C ASP A 410 42.77 -1.90 60.60
N ARG A 411 43.12 -2.88 61.44
CA ARG A 411 42.17 -3.67 62.24
C ARG A 411 41.71 -2.84 63.44
N GLY A 412 40.46 -2.40 63.44
CA GLY A 412 39.81 -1.75 64.58
C GLY A 412 38.44 -2.35 64.89
N LEU A 413 38.31 -2.86 66.11
CA LEU A 413 37.10 -3.36 66.76
C LEU A 413 35.99 -2.29 66.91
N HIS A 414 34.82 -2.74 67.41
CA HIS A 414 33.57 -2.02 67.81
C HIS A 414 32.42 -2.22 66.78
N GLY A 415 31.25 -2.77 67.07
CA GLY A 415 30.50 -2.88 68.33
C GLY A 415 29.23 -2.03 68.24
N HIS A 416 28.05 -2.64 68.51
CA HIS A 416 26.67 -2.09 68.52
C HIS A 416 25.99 -2.06 67.14
N GLY A 417 24.82 -2.68 66.88
CA GLY A 417 23.67 -2.98 67.72
C GLY A 417 22.62 -1.89 67.50
N HIS A 418 21.52 -2.19 66.79
CA HIS A 418 20.14 -1.86 67.19
C HIS A 418 19.11 -2.33 66.14
N ASP A 419 18.14 -3.03 66.69
CA ASP A 419 16.86 -3.51 66.17
C ASP A 419 15.89 -2.35 65.91
N HIS A 420 14.95 -2.50 64.96
CA HIS A 420 13.58 -1.95 65.02
C HIS A 420 12.72 -2.50 63.87
N GLY A 421 11.75 -3.33 64.23
CA GLY A 421 10.62 -3.69 63.38
C GLY A 421 9.49 -2.67 63.36
N HIS A 422 8.43 -3.04 62.64
CA HIS A 422 7.04 -2.52 62.51
C HIS A 422 6.71 -2.37 61.02
N GLY A 423 5.58 -2.78 60.47
CA GLY A 423 4.29 -3.24 61.01
C GLY A 423 3.25 -3.05 59.90
N HIS A 424 2.33 -3.99 59.75
CA HIS A 424 1.32 -4.10 58.69
C HIS A 424 0.32 -2.93 58.62
N GLY A 425 -0.29 -2.76 57.44
CA GLY A 425 -1.54 -2.01 57.25
C GLY A 425 -2.27 -2.39 55.96
N HIS A 426 -3.18 -3.38 56.05
CA HIS A 426 -4.22 -3.63 55.05
C HIS A 426 -5.37 -2.63 55.23
N GLY A 427 -5.87 -2.08 54.12
CA GLY A 427 -7.11 -1.30 54.09
C GLY A 427 -8.09 -1.90 53.08
N HIS A 428 -9.06 -2.67 53.56
CA HIS A 428 -10.30 -3.00 52.85
C HIS A 428 -11.29 -1.84 53.02
N GLY A 429 -11.99 -1.48 51.94
CA GLY A 429 -13.18 -0.63 51.98
C GLY A 429 -14.28 -1.26 51.12
N HIS A 430 -15.31 -1.79 51.79
CA HIS A 430 -16.57 -2.26 51.21
C HIS A 430 -17.70 -1.26 51.50
N GLY A 431 -18.70 -1.24 50.61
CA GLY A 431 -20.08 -0.80 50.87
C GLY A 431 -20.40 0.61 50.33
N HIS A 432 -21.59 0.92 49.80
CA HIS A 432 -22.85 0.21 49.55
C HIS A 432 -23.61 1.00 48.46
N GLY A 433 -24.53 0.34 47.75
CA GLY A 433 -25.34 0.95 46.71
C GLY A 433 -26.53 1.76 47.20
N HIS A 434 -27.14 2.51 46.29
CA HIS A 434 -28.55 2.88 46.32
C HIS A 434 -29.09 2.89 44.89
N GLY A 435 -30.18 2.14 44.67
CA GLY A 435 -31.02 2.27 43.49
C GLY A 435 -32.07 3.34 43.70
N HIS A 436 -32.46 3.99 42.60
CA HIS A 436 -33.75 4.64 42.46
C HIS A 436 -34.31 4.30 41.09
N GLY A 437 -35.41 3.56 41.08
CA GLY A 437 -36.31 3.51 39.95
C GLY A 437 -37.35 4.62 40.09
N HIS A 438 -37.75 5.19 38.95
CA HIS A 438 -39.07 5.76 38.75
C HIS A 438 -39.52 5.36 37.34
N GLY A 439 -40.66 4.68 37.28
CA GLY A 439 -41.44 4.49 36.07
C GLY A 439 -42.65 5.42 36.02
N HIS A 440 -43.48 5.16 35.02
CA HIS A 440 -44.74 5.81 34.59
C HIS A 440 -44.58 6.92 33.55
N ASP A 441 -45.36 7.02 32.48
CA ASP A 441 -46.36 6.14 31.84
C ASP A 441 -46.67 6.71 30.43
N HIS A 442 -47.13 5.81 29.55
CA HIS A 442 -48.01 5.94 28.37
C HIS A 442 -48.44 7.31 27.81
N ASP A 443 -48.37 7.45 26.48
CA ASP A 443 -49.59 7.74 25.70
C ASP A 443 -49.58 7.13 24.28
N HIS A 444 -50.78 6.77 23.84
CA HIS A 444 -51.14 6.03 22.64
C HIS A 444 -51.42 6.96 21.44
N GLY A 445 -51.15 6.47 20.24
CA GLY A 445 -51.63 7.06 18.98
C GLY A 445 -51.63 6.03 17.87
N HIS A 446 -52.70 5.22 17.81
CA HIS A 446 -53.08 4.47 16.62
C HIS A 446 -53.75 5.42 15.62
N ASP A 447 -53.41 5.32 14.34
CA ASP A 447 -54.44 5.45 13.31
C ASP A 447 -54.25 4.40 12.21
N HIS A 448 -55.38 3.82 11.82
CA HIS A 448 -55.53 2.71 10.91
C HIS A 448 -55.98 3.23 9.54
N GLY A 449 -55.41 2.68 8.47
CA GLY A 449 -55.91 2.83 7.11
C GLY A 449 -55.63 1.59 6.28
N HIS A 450 -56.36 0.50 6.52
CA HIS A 450 -56.71 -0.49 5.48
C HIS A 450 -57.75 0.18 4.55
N ALA A 451 -57.87 -0.10 3.25
CA ALA A 451 -58.06 -1.39 2.58
C ALA A 451 -57.96 -1.20 1.02
N PRO A 452 -58.44 -2.10 0.13
CA PRO A 452 -57.59 -3.00 -0.66
C PRO A 452 -57.86 -2.96 -2.20
N ALA A 453 -57.31 -3.96 -2.89
CA ALA A 453 -57.24 -4.24 -4.33
C ALA A 453 -58.55 -4.42 -5.12
N GLU A 454 -58.44 -4.28 -6.45
CA GLU A 454 -59.20 -4.95 -7.55
C GLU A 454 -58.62 -4.42 -8.89
N ASP A 455 -58.65 -5.07 -10.06
CA ASP A 455 -58.23 -6.39 -10.56
C ASP A 455 -57.96 -6.16 -12.09
N PRO A 456 -57.41 -7.11 -12.88
CA PRO A 456 -56.97 -6.92 -14.25
C PRO A 456 -58.12 -7.12 -15.26
N ASP A 457 -58.01 -6.52 -16.44
CA ASP A 457 -58.79 -6.95 -17.61
C ASP A 457 -57.92 -6.99 -18.87
N ASP A 458 -58.08 -8.14 -19.53
CA ASP A 458 -57.58 -8.62 -20.81
C ASP A 458 -58.42 -8.01 -21.95
N ASP A 459 -57.80 -7.65 -23.09
CA ASP A 459 -58.41 -7.78 -24.43
C ASP A 459 -57.47 -7.28 -25.55
N THR A 460 -56.90 -8.25 -26.28
CA THR A 460 -56.66 -8.23 -27.75
C THR A 460 -57.98 -7.94 -28.52
N PRO A 461 -58.06 -7.63 -29.86
CA PRO A 461 -57.17 -8.09 -30.95
C PRO A 461 -56.94 -7.14 -32.16
N ALA A 462 -55.89 -7.44 -32.95
CA ALA A 462 -55.89 -7.55 -34.43
C ALA A 462 -54.52 -7.99 -34.93
#